data_AF-A0A919JXC4-F1
#
_entry.id   AF-A0A919JXC4-F1
#
_cell.length_a   1.000
_cell.length_b   1.000
_cell.length_c   1.000
_cell.angle_alpha   90.00
_cell.angle_beta   90.00
_cell.angle_gamma   90.00
#
_symmetry.space_group_name_H-M   'P 1'
#
loop_
_entity.id
_entity.type
_entity.pdbx_description
1 polymer ?
#
loop_
_entity_poly.entity_id
_entity_poly.type
_entity_poly.pdbx_seq_one_letter_code
_entity_poly.pdbx_strand_id
1 'polypeptide(L)'
;MSEPETLVFLVVIGARFVVPLLIPRFPLPAIVAALVLDGVDQSIFQLFGYDPPGYQSYDKAMDMFYLSIAYLAAMRNWTSRPAFDVLRFLFFYRLVGVVLFELTDWRPLLLIFPNTFEYFFIAYEIVRLRWNPVRVSRRTWVVTAAAIWIFVKLPQEWWIHVAQLDVTDTLRAMPWLVPVLVLLGAGLAAAGWFWLRPRLPARAWDWHVAADPLPEEIDTAAERDRWVTAQGRVWSAATAEKVVLLGLLCIIYGELVPGRRTTDLELFLGVAAFVVVNAAISMAVARRSGNVESLLAAFVARVVLNVAMVAAAGWLLARFGGGFDPAAAVFYVLLLTLILTLDDRFRPVSQVRFGADAARAEISAPSPDRPSGH
;
A
#
# COMPACT_ATOMS: atom_id res chain seq x y z
N MET A 1 -21.60 -6.96 23.11
CA MET A 1 -20.16 -7.01 23.42
C MET A 1 -19.98 -6.74 24.89
N SER A 2 -19.23 -7.57 25.60
CA SER A 2 -18.76 -7.25 26.95
C SER A 2 -17.70 -6.14 26.90
N GLU A 3 -17.43 -5.48 28.03
CA GLU A 3 -16.34 -4.48 28.12
C GLU A 3 -14.98 -5.01 27.63
N PRO A 4 -14.51 -6.23 28.01
CA PRO A 4 -13.23 -6.75 27.52
C PRO A 4 -13.24 -7.05 26.02
N GLU A 5 -14.33 -7.56 25.46
CA GLU A 5 -14.45 -7.79 24.01
C GLU A 5 -14.34 -6.47 23.23
N THR A 6 -14.97 -5.40 23.74
CA THR A 6 -14.92 -4.06 23.13
C THR A 6 -13.52 -3.49 23.18
N LEU A 7 -12.83 -3.63 24.31
CA LEU A 7 -11.45 -3.16 24.43
C LEU A 7 -10.52 -3.91 23.47
N VAL A 8 -10.60 -5.25 23.41
CA VAL A 8 -9.78 -6.06 22.51
C VAL A 8 -10.05 -5.69 21.05
N PHE A 9 -11.32 -5.58 20.67
CA PHE A 9 -11.73 -5.13 19.33
C PHE A 9 -11.10 -3.78 18.97
N LEU A 10 -11.25 -2.77 19.83
CA LEU A 10 -10.69 -1.45 19.60
C LEU A 10 -9.16 -1.44 19.53
N VAL A 11 -8.48 -2.24 20.36
CA VAL A 11 -7.01 -2.34 20.37
C VAL A 11 -6.49 -3.00 19.10
N VAL A 12 -7.09 -4.12 18.67
CA VAL A 12 -6.66 -4.84 17.46
C VAL A 12 -6.93 -3.98 16.22
N ILE A 13 -8.11 -3.39 16.11
CA ILE A 13 -8.46 -2.48 15.01
C ILE A 13 -7.57 -1.24 15.00
N GLY A 14 -7.37 -0.65 16.18
CA GLY A 14 -6.49 0.51 16.34
C GLY A 14 -5.06 0.18 15.94
N ALA A 15 -4.56 -1.01 16.29
CA ALA A 15 -3.25 -1.48 15.86
C ALA A 15 -3.18 -1.71 14.35
N ARG A 16 -4.20 -2.34 13.73
CA ARG A 16 -4.27 -2.53 12.26
C ARG A 16 -4.28 -1.20 11.52
N PHE A 17 -4.81 -0.14 12.11
CA PHE A 17 -4.77 1.20 11.54
C PHE A 17 -3.44 1.93 11.80
N VAL A 18 -2.89 1.88 13.01
CA VAL A 18 -1.72 2.68 13.41
C VAL A 18 -0.39 2.07 12.94
N VAL A 19 -0.24 0.75 12.97
CA VAL A 19 1.02 0.08 12.61
C VAL A 19 1.44 0.39 11.16
N PRO A 20 0.54 0.36 10.15
CA PRO A 20 0.90 0.74 8.79
C PRO A 20 1.44 2.18 8.68
N LEU A 21 0.97 3.11 9.52
CA LEU A 21 1.43 4.50 9.51
C LEU A 21 2.90 4.66 9.95
N LEU A 22 3.50 3.62 10.53
CA LEU A 22 4.93 3.58 10.84
C LEU A 22 5.79 3.16 9.64
N ILE A 23 5.21 2.57 8.58
CA ILE A 23 5.96 2.10 7.39
C ILE A 23 6.75 3.23 6.72
N PRO A 24 6.23 4.46 6.54
CA PRO A 24 7.02 5.55 5.98
C PRO A 24 8.29 5.87 6.79
N ARG A 25 8.33 5.57 8.09
CA ARG A 25 9.46 5.90 8.99
C ARG A 25 10.38 4.70 9.29
N PHE A 26 9.80 3.52 9.46
CA PHE A 26 10.47 2.25 9.75
C PHE A 26 9.92 1.15 8.83
N PRO A 27 10.29 1.15 7.54
CA PRO A 27 9.58 0.36 6.52
C PRO A 27 9.56 -1.13 6.82
N LEU A 28 10.73 -1.74 7.09
CA LEU A 28 10.85 -3.17 7.32
C LEU A 28 10.17 -3.67 8.60
N PRO A 29 10.44 -3.13 9.80
CA PRO A 29 9.80 -3.65 11.01
C PRO A 29 8.29 -3.35 11.02
N ALA A 30 7.84 -2.22 10.46
CA ALA A 30 6.42 -1.89 10.44
C ALA A 30 5.64 -2.75 9.44
N ILE A 31 6.18 -3.03 8.25
CA ILE A 31 5.51 -3.93 7.29
C ILE A 31 5.41 -5.36 7.84
N VAL A 32 6.46 -5.85 8.49
CA VAL A 32 6.45 -7.16 9.14
C VAL A 32 5.48 -7.20 10.32
N ALA A 33 5.43 -6.14 11.14
CA ALA A 33 4.48 -6.05 12.24
C ALA A 33 3.02 -6.01 11.75
N ALA A 34 2.74 -5.32 10.64
CA ALA A 34 1.42 -5.29 10.03
C ALA A 34 1.02 -6.68 9.49
N LEU A 35 1.92 -7.37 8.78
CA LEU A 35 1.70 -8.75 8.31
C LEU A 35 1.45 -9.73 9.46
N VAL A 36 2.21 -9.63 10.55
CA VAL A 36 2.01 -10.49 11.71
C VAL A 36 0.66 -10.20 12.37
N LEU A 37 0.32 -8.92 12.54
CA LEU A 37 -0.95 -8.52 13.13
C LEU A 37 -2.13 -9.01 12.28
N ASP A 38 -2.01 -8.94 10.96
CA ASP A 38 -2.99 -9.45 10.01
C ASP A 38 -3.19 -10.97 10.13
N GLY A 39 -2.12 -11.73 10.32
CA GLY A 39 -2.23 -13.19 10.46
C GLY A 39 -2.80 -13.68 11.81
N VAL A 40 -2.83 -12.84 12.85
CA VAL A 40 -3.21 -13.26 14.22
C VAL A 40 -4.49 -12.63 14.74
N ASP A 41 -5.02 -11.60 14.11
CA ASP A 41 -6.15 -10.83 14.65
C ASP A 41 -7.44 -11.65 14.78
N GLN A 42 -7.78 -12.48 13.79
CA GLN A 42 -8.94 -13.37 13.88
C GLN A 42 -8.78 -14.37 15.04
N SER A 43 -7.56 -14.90 15.22
CA SER A 43 -7.24 -15.79 16.34
C SER A 43 -7.38 -15.07 17.69
N ILE A 44 -6.97 -13.80 17.76
CA ILE A 44 -7.17 -12.97 18.96
C ILE A 44 -8.66 -12.82 19.24
N PHE A 45 -9.51 -12.49 18.26
CA PHE A 45 -10.95 -12.37 18.50
C PHE A 45 -11.59 -13.68 18.99
N GLN A 46 -11.22 -14.80 18.36
CA GLN A 46 -11.69 -16.13 18.78
C GLN A 46 -11.28 -16.49 20.21
N LEU A 47 -10.05 -16.15 20.64
CA LEU A 47 -9.58 -16.38 22.00
C LEU A 47 -10.43 -15.64 23.05
N PHE A 48 -10.99 -14.50 22.69
CA PHE A 48 -11.89 -13.71 23.55
C PHE A 48 -13.37 -14.02 23.32
N GLY A 49 -13.70 -15.04 22.52
CA GLY A 49 -15.09 -15.47 22.28
C GLY A 49 -15.93 -14.47 21.47
N TYR A 50 -15.28 -13.57 20.72
CA TYR A 50 -15.94 -12.56 19.92
C TYR A 50 -15.75 -12.83 18.43
N ASP A 51 -16.85 -12.76 17.67
CA ASP A 51 -16.81 -12.82 16.20
C ASP A 51 -17.48 -11.54 15.65
N PRO A 52 -16.69 -10.55 15.18
CA PRO A 52 -17.23 -9.27 14.77
C PRO A 52 -18.12 -9.41 13.52
N PRO A 53 -19.37 -8.89 13.54
CA PRO A 53 -20.21 -8.91 12.35
C PRO A 53 -19.57 -8.08 11.23
N GLY A 54 -19.45 -8.68 10.04
CA GLY A 54 -18.81 -8.03 8.90
C GLY A 54 -17.28 -7.94 8.98
N TYR A 55 -16.63 -8.72 9.87
CA TYR A 55 -15.17 -8.76 10.03
C TYR A 55 -14.44 -8.92 8.69
N GLN A 56 -14.91 -9.79 7.79
CA GLN A 56 -14.29 -10.03 6.48
C GLN A 56 -14.22 -8.76 5.61
N SER A 57 -15.25 -7.91 5.62
CA SER A 57 -15.25 -6.67 4.85
C SER A 57 -14.30 -5.63 5.44
N TYR A 58 -14.20 -5.59 6.77
CA TYR A 58 -13.27 -4.74 7.49
C TYR A 58 -11.81 -5.18 7.27
N ASP A 59 -11.54 -6.47 7.44
CA ASP A 59 -10.24 -7.10 7.28
C ASP A 59 -9.65 -6.80 5.91
N LYS A 60 -10.42 -7.08 4.85
CA LYS A 60 -10.04 -6.76 3.47
C LYS A 60 -9.75 -5.28 3.26
N ALA A 61 -10.51 -4.39 3.91
CA ALA A 61 -10.27 -2.95 3.79
C ALA A 61 -8.98 -2.50 4.49
N MET A 62 -8.66 -3.11 5.63
CA MET A 62 -7.39 -2.92 6.33
C MET A 62 -6.21 -3.42 5.52
N ASP A 63 -6.34 -4.56 4.85
CA ASP A 63 -5.32 -5.05 3.93
C ASP A 63 -5.03 -4.04 2.83
N MET A 64 -6.10 -3.58 2.14
CA MET A 64 -5.94 -2.60 1.07
C MET A 64 -5.40 -1.27 1.57
N PHE A 65 -5.76 -0.85 2.78
CA PHE A 65 -5.21 0.34 3.42
C PHE A 65 -3.71 0.17 3.65
N TYR A 66 -3.31 -0.89 4.34
CA TYR A 66 -1.93 -1.18 4.68
C TYR A 66 -1.02 -1.31 3.44
N LEU A 67 -1.45 -2.06 2.41
CA LEU A 67 -0.70 -2.19 1.16
C LEU A 67 -0.58 -0.84 0.44
N SER A 68 -1.62 -0.01 0.50
CA SER A 68 -1.59 1.35 -0.04
C SER A 68 -0.59 2.23 0.71
N ILE A 69 -0.54 2.14 2.04
CA ILE A 69 0.47 2.86 2.85
C ILE A 69 1.88 2.37 2.51
N ALA A 70 2.09 1.07 2.30
CA ALA A 70 3.37 0.52 1.86
C ALA A 70 3.78 1.06 0.48
N TYR A 71 2.86 1.11 -0.49
CA TYR A 71 3.13 1.69 -1.82
C TYR A 71 3.54 3.17 -1.73
N LEU A 72 2.80 3.95 -0.95
CA LEU A 72 3.09 5.36 -0.70
C LEU A 72 4.42 5.55 0.05
N ALA A 73 4.73 4.68 1.02
CA ALA A 73 6.01 4.69 1.70
C ALA A 73 7.17 4.40 0.74
N ALA A 74 7.00 3.48 -0.21
CA ALA A 74 8.01 3.24 -1.25
C ALA A 74 8.21 4.48 -2.14
N MET A 75 7.13 5.17 -2.51
CA MET A 75 7.20 6.43 -3.26
C MET A 75 8.04 7.49 -2.53
N ARG A 76 7.92 7.57 -1.20
CA ARG A 76 8.71 8.48 -0.36
C ARG A 76 10.17 8.03 -0.19
N ASN A 77 10.37 6.74 0.05
CA ASN A 77 11.60 6.21 0.65
C ASN A 77 12.55 5.56 -0.36
N TRP A 78 12.04 4.98 -1.44
CA TRP A 78 12.86 4.17 -2.33
C TRP A 78 13.71 5.04 -3.26
N THR A 79 14.95 4.62 -3.44
CA THR A 79 15.94 5.32 -4.26
C THR A 79 16.23 4.61 -5.57
N SER A 80 15.82 3.35 -5.72
CA SER A 80 16.07 2.56 -6.94
C SER A 80 14.86 2.64 -7.86
N ARG A 81 14.96 3.42 -8.95
CA ARG A 81 13.90 3.55 -9.95
C ARG A 81 13.45 2.20 -10.53
N PRO A 82 14.35 1.28 -10.93
CA PRO A 82 13.93 -0.03 -11.43
C PRO A 82 13.11 -0.85 -10.43
N ALA A 83 13.48 -0.81 -9.15
CA ALA A 83 12.73 -1.51 -8.11
C ALA A 83 11.35 -0.88 -7.91
N PHE A 84 11.27 0.45 -7.87
CA PHE A 84 10.00 1.17 -7.73
C PHE A 84 9.05 0.90 -8.90
N ASP A 85 9.54 0.83 -10.13
CA ASP A 85 8.70 0.50 -11.29
C ASP A 85 8.13 -0.92 -11.21
N VAL A 86 8.90 -1.90 -10.73
CA VAL A 86 8.42 -3.27 -10.51
C VAL A 86 7.39 -3.30 -9.38
N LEU A 87 7.68 -2.64 -8.26
CA LEU A 87 6.75 -2.54 -7.13
C LEU A 87 5.42 -1.91 -7.57
N ARG A 88 5.47 -0.80 -8.30
CA ARG A 88 4.30 -0.10 -8.83
C ARG A 88 3.46 -1.02 -9.71
N PHE A 89 4.09 -1.77 -10.61
CA PHE A 89 3.37 -2.76 -11.42
C PHE A 89 2.67 -3.80 -10.54
N LEU A 90 3.38 -4.41 -9.58
CA LEU A 90 2.81 -5.45 -8.70
C LEU A 90 1.64 -4.92 -7.86
N PHE A 91 1.74 -3.68 -7.37
CA PHE A 91 0.69 -3.04 -6.60
C PHE A 91 -0.59 -2.85 -7.43
N PHE A 92 -0.49 -2.17 -8.59
CA PHE A 92 -1.65 -1.96 -9.45
C PHE A 92 -2.20 -3.26 -10.02
N TYR A 93 -1.34 -4.23 -10.31
CA TYR A 93 -1.76 -5.56 -10.72
C TYR A 93 -2.65 -6.20 -9.65
N ARG A 94 -2.23 -6.17 -8.37
CA ARG A 94 -3.04 -6.67 -7.26
C ARG A 94 -4.36 -5.89 -7.10
N LEU A 95 -4.33 -4.56 -7.15
CA LEU A 95 -5.56 -3.74 -7.02
C LEU A 95 -6.59 -4.07 -8.11
N VAL A 96 -6.15 -4.21 -9.36
CA VAL A 96 -7.02 -4.61 -10.46
C VAL A 96 -7.61 -5.99 -10.20
N GLY A 97 -6.80 -6.95 -9.73
CA GLY A 97 -7.27 -8.27 -9.34
C GLY A 97 -8.36 -8.26 -8.26
N VAL A 98 -8.18 -7.42 -7.22
CA VAL A 98 -9.18 -7.26 -6.16
C VAL A 98 -10.46 -6.66 -6.72
N VAL A 99 -10.39 -5.59 -7.52
CA VAL A 99 -11.58 -5.00 -8.17
C VAL A 99 -12.32 -6.03 -9.03
N LEU A 100 -11.61 -6.77 -9.87
CA LEU A 100 -12.23 -7.80 -10.71
C LEU A 100 -12.88 -8.89 -9.86
N PHE A 101 -12.25 -9.28 -8.75
CA PHE A 101 -12.81 -10.25 -7.83
C PHE A 101 -14.10 -9.72 -7.17
N GLU A 102 -14.11 -8.50 -6.63
CA GLU A 102 -15.32 -7.94 -6.01
C GLU A 102 -16.48 -7.77 -7.00
N LEU A 103 -16.20 -7.50 -8.29
CA LEU A 103 -17.24 -7.32 -9.30
C LEU A 103 -17.77 -8.62 -9.90
N THR A 104 -17.03 -9.73 -9.78
CA THR A 104 -17.39 -11.00 -10.46
C THR A 104 -17.56 -12.18 -9.51
N ASP A 105 -17.14 -12.03 -8.25
CA ASP A 105 -17.01 -13.09 -7.25
C ASP A 105 -16.18 -14.30 -7.72
N TRP A 106 -15.38 -14.15 -8.79
CA TRP A 106 -14.65 -15.25 -9.41
C TRP A 106 -13.32 -15.51 -8.69
N ARG A 107 -13.37 -16.39 -7.68
CA ARG A 107 -12.24 -16.75 -6.79
C ARG A 107 -10.89 -17.02 -7.51
N PRO A 108 -10.82 -17.69 -8.68
CA PRO A 108 -9.56 -17.88 -9.41
C PRO A 108 -8.81 -16.57 -9.76
N LEU A 109 -9.48 -15.42 -9.77
CA LEU A 109 -8.82 -14.12 -9.93
C LEU A 109 -7.78 -13.86 -8.83
N LEU A 110 -8.00 -14.32 -7.60
CA LEU A 110 -7.04 -14.12 -6.51
C LEU A 110 -5.74 -14.91 -6.75
N LEU A 111 -5.82 -16.06 -7.43
CA LEU A 111 -4.65 -16.83 -7.87
C LEU A 111 -3.94 -16.19 -9.06
N ILE A 112 -4.70 -15.58 -9.99
CA ILE A 112 -4.13 -14.88 -11.16
C ILE A 112 -3.44 -13.59 -10.70
N PHE A 113 -4.02 -12.88 -9.74
CA PHE A 113 -3.54 -11.61 -9.20
C PHE A 113 -3.04 -11.76 -7.76
N PRO A 114 -2.00 -12.56 -7.50
CA PRO A 114 -1.55 -12.83 -6.15
C PRO A 114 -0.89 -11.61 -5.52
N ASN A 115 -0.85 -11.54 -4.19
CA ASN A 115 -0.20 -10.44 -3.48
C ASN A 115 1.34 -10.57 -3.46
N THR A 116 1.98 -10.55 -4.62
CA THR A 116 3.45 -10.55 -4.75
C THR A 116 4.08 -9.24 -4.29
N PHE A 117 3.31 -8.15 -4.34
CA PHE A 117 3.74 -6.80 -3.95
C PHE A 117 4.34 -6.75 -2.54
N GLU A 118 3.65 -7.31 -1.55
CA GLU A 118 4.07 -7.24 -0.14
C GLU A 118 5.43 -7.89 0.08
N TYR A 119 5.63 -9.08 -0.48
CA TYR A 119 6.86 -9.86 -0.33
C TYR A 119 8.01 -9.21 -1.10
N PHE A 120 7.70 -8.59 -2.25
CA PHE A 120 8.67 -7.80 -2.99
C PHE A 120 9.10 -6.55 -2.21
N PHE A 121 8.17 -5.87 -1.52
CA PHE A 121 8.50 -4.75 -0.65
C PHE A 121 9.45 -5.19 0.48
N ILE A 122 9.13 -6.30 1.16
CA ILE A 122 9.99 -6.88 2.21
C ILE A 122 11.38 -7.21 1.64
N ALA A 123 11.44 -7.85 0.47
CA ALA A 123 12.71 -8.20 -0.18
C ALA A 123 13.57 -6.96 -0.49
N TYR A 124 12.96 -5.89 -0.99
CA TYR A 124 13.66 -4.62 -1.22
C TYR A 124 14.19 -4.03 0.08
N GLU A 125 13.38 -3.96 1.14
CA GLU A 125 13.79 -3.38 2.41
C GLU A 125 14.85 -4.22 3.12
N ILE A 126 14.84 -5.56 2.96
CA ILE A 126 15.93 -6.43 3.41
C ILE A 126 17.24 -6.10 2.69
N VAL A 127 17.21 -5.84 1.39
CA VAL A 127 18.40 -5.39 0.64
C VAL A 127 18.85 -4.04 1.17
N ARG A 128 17.93 -3.07 1.29
CA ARG A 128 18.21 -1.70 1.79
C ARG A 128 18.78 -1.70 3.20
N LEU A 129 18.43 -2.68 4.03
CA LEU A 129 18.89 -2.76 5.42
C LEU A 129 20.42 -2.80 5.55
N ARG A 130 21.14 -3.36 4.55
CA ARG A 130 22.60 -3.54 4.57
C ARG A 130 23.33 -3.23 3.26
N TRP A 131 22.61 -3.10 2.15
CA TRP A 131 23.18 -2.89 0.81
C TRP A 131 22.46 -1.76 0.07
N ASN A 132 23.17 -1.16 -0.89
CA ASN A 132 22.61 -0.09 -1.70
C ASN A 132 21.73 -0.63 -2.84
N PRO A 133 20.39 -0.41 -2.82
CA PRO A 133 19.48 -0.95 -3.82
C PRO A 133 19.64 -0.32 -5.22
N VAL A 134 20.30 0.84 -5.32
CA VAL A 134 20.58 1.52 -6.60
C VAL A 134 21.59 0.71 -7.44
N ARG A 135 22.45 -0.08 -6.78
CA ARG A 135 23.43 -0.94 -7.48
C ARG A 135 22.81 -2.20 -8.08
N VAL A 136 21.56 -2.51 -7.74
CA VAL A 136 20.87 -3.71 -8.20
C VAL A 136 20.18 -3.43 -9.54
N SER A 137 20.49 -4.27 -10.53
CA SER A 137 19.95 -4.10 -11.89
C SER A 137 18.44 -4.33 -11.96
N ARG A 138 17.78 -3.75 -12.97
CA ARG A 138 16.37 -3.99 -13.28
C ARG A 138 16.08 -5.49 -13.47
N ARG A 139 16.96 -6.20 -14.16
CA ARG A 139 16.82 -7.65 -14.40
C ARG A 139 16.76 -8.42 -13.09
N THR A 140 17.64 -8.09 -12.14
CA THR A 140 17.65 -8.73 -10.83
C THR A 140 16.34 -8.50 -10.10
N TRP A 141 15.81 -7.27 -10.07
CA TRP A 141 14.53 -6.99 -9.43
C TRP A 141 13.35 -7.72 -10.08
N VAL A 142 13.31 -7.81 -11.42
CA VAL A 142 12.28 -8.57 -12.13
C VAL A 142 12.39 -10.06 -11.82
N VAL A 143 13.60 -10.62 -11.78
CA VAL A 143 13.82 -12.04 -11.41
C VAL A 143 13.42 -12.28 -9.96
N THR A 144 13.75 -11.38 -9.03
CA THR A 144 13.31 -11.48 -7.63
C THR A 144 11.79 -11.47 -7.53
N ALA A 145 11.11 -10.54 -8.22
CA ALA A 145 9.65 -10.49 -8.24
C ALA A 145 9.05 -11.78 -8.83
N ALA A 146 9.58 -12.27 -9.95
CA ALA A 146 9.13 -13.52 -10.58
C ALA A 146 9.38 -14.73 -9.67
N ALA A 147 10.51 -14.78 -8.97
CA ALA A 147 10.82 -15.88 -8.05
C ALA A 147 9.86 -15.89 -6.85
N ILE A 148 9.59 -14.72 -6.26
CA ILE A 148 8.58 -14.58 -5.19
C ILE A 148 7.22 -15.01 -5.70
N TRP A 149 6.82 -14.54 -6.88
CA TRP A 149 5.54 -14.88 -7.49
C TRP A 149 5.40 -16.40 -7.67
N ILE A 150 6.34 -17.04 -8.36
CA ILE A 150 6.22 -18.43 -8.81
C ILE A 150 6.42 -19.42 -7.66
N PHE A 151 7.41 -19.18 -6.80
CA PHE A 151 7.82 -20.18 -5.80
C PHE A 151 7.21 -19.95 -4.42
N VAL A 152 6.76 -18.74 -4.12
CA VAL A 152 6.14 -18.43 -2.82
C VAL A 152 4.66 -18.22 -2.99
N LYS A 153 4.26 -17.30 -3.87
CA LYS A 153 2.88 -16.84 -3.94
C LYS A 153 1.94 -17.79 -4.66
N LEU A 154 2.29 -18.32 -5.82
CA LEU A 154 1.40 -19.27 -6.51
C LEU A 154 1.09 -20.52 -5.66
N PRO A 155 2.05 -21.17 -4.98
CA PRO A 155 1.75 -22.27 -4.07
C PRO A 155 0.86 -21.84 -2.90
N GLN A 156 1.14 -20.68 -2.29
CA GLN A 156 0.34 -20.13 -1.19
C GLN A 156 -1.11 -19.86 -1.61
N GLU A 157 -1.29 -19.20 -2.75
CA GLU A 157 -2.62 -18.80 -3.26
C GLU A 157 -3.40 -20.01 -3.76
N TRP A 158 -2.73 -21.02 -4.35
CA TRP A 158 -3.35 -22.30 -4.68
C TRP A 158 -3.84 -23.02 -3.42
N TRP A 159 -3.02 -23.06 -2.37
CA TRP A 159 -3.36 -23.67 -1.10
C TRP A 159 -4.61 -23.03 -0.47
N ILE A 160 -4.66 -21.71 -0.45
CA ILE A 160 -5.75 -20.95 0.19
C ILE A 160 -7.01 -20.97 -0.67
N HIS A 161 -6.91 -20.75 -1.98
CA HIS A 161 -8.08 -20.49 -2.82
C HIS A 161 -8.59 -21.71 -3.60
N VAL A 162 -7.69 -22.61 -4.02
CA VAL A 162 -8.06 -23.82 -4.76
C VAL A 162 -8.26 -24.98 -3.80
N ALA A 163 -7.28 -25.25 -2.93
CA ALA A 163 -7.37 -26.34 -1.97
C ALA A 163 -8.25 -25.99 -0.74
N GLN A 164 -8.44 -24.69 -0.46
CA GLN A 164 -9.25 -24.20 0.67
C GLN A 164 -8.81 -24.78 2.02
N LEU A 165 -7.49 -24.96 2.17
CA LEU A 165 -6.89 -25.54 3.35
C LEU A 165 -6.43 -24.44 4.30
N ASP A 166 -6.94 -24.47 5.53
CA ASP A 166 -6.40 -23.65 6.62
C ASP A 166 -5.11 -24.29 7.16
N VAL A 167 -4.05 -23.49 7.28
CA VAL A 167 -2.76 -23.96 7.81
C VAL A 167 -2.92 -24.46 9.24
N THR A 168 -3.70 -23.77 10.07
CA THR A 168 -3.94 -24.12 11.47
C THR A 168 -4.62 -25.47 11.58
N ASP A 169 -5.66 -25.70 10.77
CA ASP A 169 -6.36 -26.99 10.75
C ASP A 169 -5.48 -28.11 10.20
N THR A 170 -4.66 -27.81 9.20
CA THR A 170 -3.69 -28.77 8.64
C THR A 170 -2.63 -29.14 9.68
N LEU A 171 -2.10 -28.18 10.43
CA LEU A 171 -1.13 -28.44 11.51
C LEU A 171 -1.75 -29.20 12.69
N ARG A 172 -3.02 -28.94 13.01
CA ARG A 172 -3.76 -29.74 14.00
C ARG A 172 -3.98 -31.18 13.53
N ALA A 173 -4.30 -31.37 12.26
CA ALA A 173 -4.48 -32.70 11.67
C ALA A 173 -3.16 -33.47 11.51
N MET A 174 -2.06 -32.76 11.27
CA MET A 174 -0.74 -33.33 10.98
C MET A 174 0.34 -32.64 11.83
N PRO A 175 0.39 -32.88 13.16
CA PRO A 175 1.28 -32.17 14.08
C PRO A 175 2.77 -32.40 13.78
N TRP A 176 3.11 -33.51 13.11
CA TRP A 176 4.48 -33.79 12.65
C TRP A 176 4.97 -32.81 11.57
N LEU A 177 4.09 -32.07 10.90
CA LEU A 177 4.49 -31.01 9.99
C LEU A 177 5.19 -29.86 10.71
N VAL A 178 4.84 -29.57 11.97
CA VAL A 178 5.47 -28.49 12.76
C VAL A 178 6.99 -28.67 12.86
N PRO A 179 7.52 -29.79 13.38
CA PRO A 179 8.98 -29.98 13.44
C PRO A 179 9.60 -30.03 12.04
N VAL A 180 8.91 -30.56 11.01
CA VAL A 180 9.42 -30.56 9.63
C VAL A 180 9.58 -29.13 9.09
N LEU A 181 8.59 -28.26 9.29
CA LEU A 181 8.66 -26.85 8.89
C LEU A 181 9.73 -26.08 9.66
N VAL A 182 9.89 -26.36 10.96
CA VAL A 182 10.96 -25.79 11.78
C VAL A 182 12.33 -26.22 11.26
N LEU A 183 12.51 -27.51 10.96
CA LEU A 183 13.76 -28.05 10.40
C LEU A 183 14.03 -27.49 8.99
N LEU A 184 13.01 -27.35 8.16
CA LEU A 184 13.12 -26.74 6.83
C LEU A 184 13.54 -25.27 6.97
N GLY A 185 12.87 -24.50 7.83
CA GLY A 185 13.21 -23.10 8.11
C GLY A 185 14.63 -22.94 8.65
N ALA A 186 15.02 -23.79 9.60
CA ALA A 186 16.39 -23.84 10.13
C ALA A 186 17.41 -24.21 9.05
N GLY A 187 17.08 -25.16 8.17
CA GLY A 187 17.90 -25.57 7.03
C GLY A 187 18.08 -24.45 6.01
N LEU A 188 17.01 -23.72 5.68
CA LEU A 188 17.06 -22.54 4.81
C LEU A 188 17.87 -21.41 5.45
N ALA A 189 17.72 -21.18 6.76
CA ALA A 189 18.51 -20.21 7.50
C ALA A 189 20.00 -20.59 7.52
N ALA A 190 20.32 -21.87 7.74
CA ALA A 190 21.67 -22.40 7.70
C ALA A 190 22.26 -22.29 6.28
N ALA A 191 21.50 -22.63 5.23
CA ALA A 191 21.91 -22.43 3.85
C ALA A 191 22.18 -20.94 3.57
N GLY A 192 21.30 -20.05 4.02
CA GLY A 192 21.52 -18.61 3.95
C GLY A 192 22.81 -18.17 4.67
N TRP A 193 23.05 -18.69 5.86
CA TRP A 193 24.19 -18.32 6.69
C TRP A 193 25.54 -18.85 6.17
N PHE A 194 25.59 -20.11 5.75
CA PHE A 194 26.84 -20.77 5.34
C PHE A 194 27.11 -20.64 3.84
N TRP A 195 26.09 -20.63 2.98
CA TRP A 195 26.28 -20.65 1.53
C TRP A 195 25.99 -19.32 0.85
N LEU A 196 25.01 -18.56 1.33
CA LEU A 196 24.65 -17.27 0.73
C LEU A 196 25.51 -16.15 1.30
N ARG A 197 25.64 -16.06 2.63
CA ARG A 197 26.39 -14.99 3.33
C ARG A 197 27.81 -14.75 2.78
N PRO A 198 28.64 -15.76 2.48
CA PRO A 198 29.98 -15.53 1.94
C PRO A 198 29.99 -14.99 0.50
N ARG A 199 28.90 -15.20 -0.25
CA ARG A 199 28.74 -14.74 -1.63
C ARG A 199 28.10 -13.36 -1.72
N LEU A 200 27.63 -12.80 -0.60
CA LEU A 200 27.02 -11.48 -0.59
C LEU A 200 28.09 -10.40 -0.78
N PRO A 201 27.78 -9.35 -1.56
CA PRO A 201 28.70 -8.23 -1.73
C PRO A 201 28.98 -7.54 -0.39
N ALA A 202 30.08 -6.80 -0.33
CA ALA A 202 30.43 -5.99 0.84
C ALA A 202 29.25 -5.09 1.23
N ARG A 203 28.97 -5.04 2.54
CA ARG A 203 27.90 -4.23 3.11
C ARG A 203 28.17 -2.76 2.80
N ALA A 204 27.14 -2.06 2.36
CA ALA A 204 27.26 -0.63 2.05
C ALA A 204 27.26 0.23 3.31
N TRP A 205 26.59 -0.24 4.37
CA TRP A 205 26.43 0.45 5.64
C TRP A 205 26.12 -0.54 6.78
N ASP A 206 26.01 0.00 8.00
CA ASP A 206 25.55 -0.74 9.18
C ASP A 206 24.05 -1.08 9.12
N TRP A 207 23.35 -1.20 10.24
CA TRP A 207 21.92 -1.48 10.21
C TRP A 207 21.15 -0.21 9.87
N HIS A 208 20.51 -0.18 8.69
CA HIS A 208 19.79 1.00 8.19
C HIS A 208 18.27 0.80 8.25
N VAL A 209 17.74 0.74 9.47
CA VAL A 209 16.32 0.42 9.74
C VAL A 209 15.40 1.60 9.42
N ALA A 210 15.85 2.82 9.73
CA ALA A 210 15.12 4.04 9.48
C ALA A 210 15.04 4.34 7.97
N ALA A 211 13.94 4.96 7.53
CA ALA A 211 13.86 5.55 6.20
C ALA A 211 14.89 6.68 6.03
N ASP A 212 15.38 6.85 4.80
CA ASP A 212 16.29 7.95 4.46
C ASP A 212 15.61 9.32 4.66
N PRO A 213 16.36 10.36 5.03
CA PRO A 213 15.81 11.71 5.09
C PRO A 213 15.27 12.13 3.73
N LEU A 214 14.30 13.05 3.74
CA LEU A 214 13.76 13.63 2.51
C LEU A 214 14.88 14.40 1.77
N PRO A 215 14.78 14.56 0.44
CA PRO A 215 15.69 15.44 -0.30
C PRO A 215 15.63 16.86 0.27
N GLU A 216 16.79 17.50 0.43
CA GLU A 216 16.94 18.84 1.04
C GLU A 216 16.12 19.90 0.29
N GLU A 217 15.85 19.70 -1.01
CA GLU A 217 15.09 20.66 -1.82
C GLU A 217 13.59 20.71 -1.49
N ILE A 218 13.07 19.70 -0.79
CA ILE A 218 11.63 19.48 -0.54
C ILE A 218 11.37 18.81 0.82
N ASP A 219 12.21 19.07 1.82
CA ASP A 219 12.08 18.43 3.13
C ASP A 219 10.93 19.05 3.96
N THR A 220 10.59 20.32 3.70
CA THR A 220 9.46 21.01 4.33
C THR A 220 8.13 20.78 3.59
N ALA A 221 7.01 20.99 4.28
CA ALA A 221 5.69 20.96 3.65
C ALA A 221 5.51 22.13 2.66
N ALA A 222 6.00 23.32 3.03
CA ALA A 222 5.92 24.52 2.19
C ALA A 222 6.70 24.37 0.88
N GLU A 223 7.90 23.77 0.90
CA GLU A 223 8.68 23.53 -0.32
C GLU A 223 7.99 22.55 -1.25
N ARG A 224 7.37 21.49 -0.71
CA ARG A 224 6.58 20.56 -1.52
C ARG A 224 5.39 21.25 -2.16
N ASP A 225 4.68 22.11 -1.43
CA ASP A 225 3.54 22.86 -1.98
C ASP A 225 3.98 23.86 -3.06
N ARG A 226 5.13 24.53 -2.86
CA ARG A 226 5.78 25.37 -3.89
C ARG A 226 6.18 24.57 -5.12
N TRP A 227 6.79 23.39 -4.93
CA TRP A 227 7.21 22.51 -6.00
C TRP A 227 6.01 22.03 -6.83
N VAL A 228 4.93 21.59 -6.17
CA VAL A 228 3.68 21.17 -6.84
C VAL A 228 3.07 22.32 -7.62
N THR A 229 3.10 23.55 -7.08
CA THR A 229 2.57 24.72 -7.79
C THR A 229 3.41 25.07 -9.02
N ALA A 230 4.74 24.96 -8.93
CA ALA A 230 5.67 25.33 -10.00
C ALA A 230 5.77 24.26 -11.11
N GLN A 231 5.76 22.98 -10.74
CA GLN A 231 6.03 21.85 -11.64
C GLN A 231 4.77 21.02 -11.94
N GLY A 232 3.68 21.24 -11.19
CA GLY A 232 2.43 20.49 -11.30
C GLY A 232 1.75 20.70 -12.64
N ARG A 233 1.66 19.63 -13.43
CA ARG A 233 0.89 19.60 -14.66
C ARG A 233 -0.42 18.86 -14.40
N VAL A 234 -1.54 19.48 -14.77
CA VAL A 234 -2.88 18.86 -14.69
C VAL A 234 -2.90 17.55 -15.49
N TRP A 235 -2.33 17.58 -16.70
CA TRP A 235 -2.16 16.41 -17.56
C TRP A 235 -0.75 15.84 -17.39
N SER A 236 -0.61 14.86 -16.52
CA SER A 236 0.64 14.12 -16.31
C SER A 236 0.36 12.65 -16.04
N ALA A 237 1.34 11.80 -16.33
CA ALA A 237 1.27 10.38 -15.97
C ALA A 237 1.06 10.17 -14.46
N ALA A 238 1.58 11.09 -13.64
CA ALA A 238 1.41 11.06 -12.19
C ALA A 238 -0.03 11.39 -11.77
N THR A 239 -0.68 12.35 -12.44
CA THR A 239 -2.09 12.65 -12.21
C THR A 239 -2.98 11.48 -12.63
N ALA A 240 -2.68 10.86 -13.79
CA ALA A 240 -3.42 9.69 -14.26
C ALA A 240 -3.28 8.51 -13.29
N GLU A 241 -2.07 8.23 -12.81
CA GLU A 241 -1.80 7.19 -11.81
C GLU A 241 -2.59 7.44 -10.51
N LYS A 242 -2.62 8.68 -10.03
CA LYS A 242 -3.41 9.06 -8.85
C LYS A 242 -4.91 8.83 -9.06
N VAL A 243 -5.44 9.22 -10.23
CA VAL A 243 -6.86 9.01 -10.58
C VAL A 243 -7.19 7.53 -10.64
N VAL A 244 -6.31 6.70 -11.23
CA VAL A 244 -6.48 5.24 -11.28
C VAL A 244 -6.45 4.64 -9.88
N LEU A 245 -5.46 5.01 -9.05
CA LEU A 245 -5.35 4.55 -7.67
C LEU A 245 -6.63 4.88 -6.87
N LEU A 246 -7.05 6.14 -6.92
CA LEU A 246 -8.24 6.60 -6.24
C LEU A 246 -9.50 5.89 -6.77
N GLY A 247 -9.64 5.75 -8.08
CA GLY A 247 -10.76 5.04 -8.69
C GLY A 247 -10.86 3.59 -8.24
N LEU A 248 -9.74 2.85 -8.26
CA LEU A 248 -9.69 1.45 -7.82
C LEU A 248 -10.02 1.32 -6.33
N LEU A 249 -9.41 2.14 -5.46
CA LEU A 249 -9.69 2.10 -4.02
C LEU A 249 -11.13 2.49 -3.68
N CYS A 250 -11.69 3.48 -4.37
CA CYS A 250 -13.09 3.86 -4.20
C CYS A 250 -14.05 2.72 -4.57
N ILE A 251 -13.77 1.99 -5.66
CA ILE A 251 -14.60 0.83 -6.05
C ILE A 251 -14.50 -0.25 -4.98
N ILE A 252 -13.28 -0.61 -4.56
CA ILE A 252 -13.07 -1.65 -3.53
C ILE A 252 -13.78 -1.28 -2.23
N TYR A 253 -13.53 -0.08 -1.70
CA TYR A 253 -14.17 0.35 -0.46
C TYR A 253 -15.67 0.53 -0.59
N GLY A 254 -16.16 0.92 -1.77
CA GLY A 254 -17.57 1.02 -2.08
C GLY A 254 -18.31 -0.31 -1.98
N GLU A 255 -17.71 -1.40 -2.49
CA GLU A 255 -18.26 -2.75 -2.37
C GLU A 255 -18.19 -3.30 -0.95
N LEU A 256 -17.22 -2.87 -0.15
CA LEU A 256 -17.07 -3.34 1.22
C LEU A 256 -18.05 -2.70 2.21
N VAL A 257 -18.79 -1.64 1.82
CA VAL A 257 -19.74 -0.95 2.69
C VAL A 257 -20.92 -1.87 3.05
N PRO A 258 -21.11 -2.21 4.34
CA PRO A 258 -22.21 -3.08 4.76
C PRO A 258 -23.59 -2.50 4.46
N GLY A 259 -24.54 -3.37 4.10
CA GLY A 259 -25.93 -3.00 3.90
C GLY A 259 -26.19 -2.13 2.66
N ARG A 260 -25.24 -2.08 1.71
CA ARG A 260 -25.38 -1.39 0.43
C ARG A 260 -26.60 -1.91 -0.32
N ARG A 261 -27.55 -1.00 -0.59
CA ARG A 261 -28.72 -1.24 -1.45
C ARG A 261 -28.66 -0.35 -2.70
N THR A 262 -27.51 -0.30 -3.33
CA THR A 262 -27.28 0.46 -4.56
C THR A 262 -26.86 -0.48 -5.68
N THR A 263 -27.08 -0.07 -6.92
CA THR A 263 -26.55 -0.80 -8.09
C THR A 263 -25.09 -0.44 -8.34
N ASP A 264 -24.37 -1.27 -9.11
CA ASP A 264 -22.96 -1.01 -9.45
C ASP A 264 -22.78 0.29 -10.25
N LEU A 265 -23.79 0.65 -11.05
CA LEU A 265 -23.83 1.92 -11.77
C LEU A 265 -23.93 3.12 -10.82
N GLU A 266 -24.78 3.03 -9.79
CA GLU A 266 -24.91 4.09 -8.77
C GLU A 266 -23.63 4.23 -7.95
N LEU A 267 -22.99 3.11 -7.61
CA LEU A 267 -21.70 3.13 -6.95
C LEU A 267 -20.65 3.80 -7.83
N PHE A 268 -20.56 3.41 -9.11
CA PHE A 268 -19.63 3.99 -10.07
C PHE A 268 -19.82 5.51 -10.21
N LEU A 269 -21.06 5.98 -10.36
CA LEU A 269 -21.37 7.41 -10.46
C LEU A 269 -21.04 8.16 -9.16
N GLY A 270 -21.35 7.58 -8.01
CA GLY A 270 -21.01 8.16 -6.70
C GLY A 270 -19.50 8.28 -6.50
N VAL A 271 -18.75 7.23 -6.86
CA VAL A 271 -17.28 7.22 -6.86
C VAL A 271 -16.72 8.27 -7.80
N ALA A 272 -17.21 8.33 -9.04
CA ALA A 272 -16.75 9.31 -10.02
C ALA A 272 -16.97 10.75 -9.53
N ALA A 273 -18.14 11.05 -8.97
CA ALA A 273 -18.43 12.33 -8.34
C ALA A 273 -17.50 12.61 -7.16
N PHE A 274 -17.28 11.63 -6.29
CA PHE A 274 -16.36 11.74 -5.15
C PHE A 274 -14.94 12.08 -5.59
N VAL A 275 -14.43 11.40 -6.62
CA VAL A 275 -13.10 11.63 -7.20
C VAL A 275 -12.98 13.05 -7.76
N VAL A 276 -13.96 13.48 -8.56
CA VAL A 276 -13.95 14.81 -9.18
C VAL A 276 -13.97 15.92 -8.13
N VAL A 277 -14.82 15.80 -7.12
CA VAL A 277 -14.91 16.78 -6.04
C VAL A 277 -13.60 16.81 -5.24
N ASN A 278 -13.04 15.66 -4.85
CA ASN A 278 -11.76 15.60 -4.14
C ASN A 278 -10.59 16.18 -4.96
N ALA A 279 -10.59 15.98 -6.28
CA ALA A 279 -9.60 16.58 -7.17
C ALA A 279 -9.75 18.12 -7.21
N ALA A 280 -10.98 18.63 -7.34
CA ALA A 280 -11.25 20.06 -7.32
C ALA A 280 -10.82 20.73 -6.01
N ILE A 281 -11.10 20.07 -4.87
CA ILE A 281 -10.69 20.52 -3.54
C ILE A 281 -9.16 20.56 -3.44
N SER A 282 -8.49 19.50 -3.87
CA SER A 282 -7.02 19.42 -3.83
C SER A 282 -6.38 20.58 -4.61
N MET A 283 -6.93 20.91 -5.79
CA MET A 283 -6.49 22.07 -6.58
C MET A 283 -6.81 23.41 -5.90
N ALA A 284 -8.00 23.55 -5.29
CA ALA A 284 -8.39 24.78 -4.61
C ALA A 284 -7.54 25.05 -3.37
N VAL A 285 -7.21 24.00 -2.60
CA VAL A 285 -6.29 24.07 -1.46
C VAL A 285 -4.89 24.45 -1.95
N ALA A 286 -4.36 23.78 -2.97
CA ALA A 286 -3.03 24.10 -3.53
C ALA A 286 -2.92 25.56 -4.00
N ARG A 287 -4.00 26.14 -4.55
CA ARG A 287 -4.05 27.55 -4.97
C ARG A 287 -4.15 28.54 -3.81
N ARG A 288 -4.73 28.14 -2.67
CA ARG A 288 -4.90 28.99 -1.48
C ARG A 288 -3.77 28.81 -0.45
N SER A 289 -3.06 27.68 -0.47
CA SER A 289 -2.02 27.34 0.49
C SER A 289 -0.69 27.98 0.09
N GLY A 290 -0.61 29.31 0.25
CA GLY A 290 0.66 29.97 0.53
C GLY A 290 1.11 29.81 1.99
N ASN A 291 0.23 29.35 2.90
CA ASN A 291 0.40 29.51 4.36
C ASN A 291 -0.18 28.38 5.26
N VAL A 292 -0.54 27.20 4.76
CA VAL A 292 -1.02 26.11 5.64
C VAL A 292 0.13 25.16 5.97
N GLU A 293 0.96 25.53 6.95
CA GLU A 293 2.10 24.70 7.38
C GLU A 293 1.67 23.38 8.05
N SER A 294 0.44 23.32 8.58
CA SER A 294 -0.04 22.18 9.36
C SER A 294 -0.69 21.11 8.47
N LEU A 295 0.03 20.00 8.29
CA LEU A 295 -0.48 18.76 7.68
C LEU A 295 -1.81 18.30 8.33
N LEU A 296 -1.94 18.53 9.64
CA LEU A 296 -3.14 18.23 10.40
C LEU A 296 -4.33 19.09 9.97
N ALA A 297 -4.14 20.39 9.73
CA ALA A 297 -5.23 21.27 9.30
C ALA A 297 -5.76 20.88 7.90
N ALA A 298 -4.84 20.56 6.97
CA ALA A 298 -5.22 20.08 5.64
C ALA A 298 -5.97 18.74 5.71
N PHE A 299 -5.53 17.83 6.57
CA PHE A 299 -6.21 16.56 6.81
C PHE A 299 -7.60 16.74 7.41
N VAL A 300 -7.72 17.52 8.50
CA VAL A 300 -9.01 17.78 9.18
C VAL A 300 -10.01 18.44 8.22
N ALA A 301 -9.57 19.42 7.41
CA ALA A 301 -10.45 20.04 6.42
C ALA A 301 -10.99 19.03 5.39
N ARG A 302 -10.14 18.11 4.91
CA ARG A 302 -10.56 17.03 3.99
C ARG A 302 -11.51 16.06 4.67
N VAL A 303 -11.25 15.69 5.94
CA VAL A 303 -12.13 14.82 6.72
C VAL A 303 -13.53 15.42 6.86
N VAL A 304 -13.63 16.68 7.30
CA VAL A 304 -14.93 17.36 7.46
C VAL A 304 -15.72 17.38 6.16
N LEU A 305 -15.04 17.71 5.06
CA LEU A 305 -15.66 17.79 3.74
C LEU A 305 -16.12 16.43 3.23
N ASN A 306 -15.29 15.41 3.37
CA ASN A 306 -15.61 14.06 2.92
C ASN A 306 -16.73 13.44 3.78
N VAL A 307 -16.78 13.72 5.09
CA VAL A 307 -17.91 13.36 5.95
C VAL A 307 -19.20 14.06 5.51
N ALA A 308 -19.12 15.36 5.16
CA ALA A 308 -20.27 16.09 4.63
C ALA A 308 -20.76 15.51 3.29
N MET A 309 -19.85 15.06 2.43
CA MET A 309 -20.19 14.37 1.18
C MET A 309 -20.89 13.03 1.43
N VAL A 310 -20.42 12.23 2.40
CA VAL A 310 -21.09 10.98 2.79
C VAL A 310 -22.49 11.27 3.32
N ALA A 311 -22.65 12.27 4.18
CA ALA A 311 -23.96 12.68 4.70
C ALA A 311 -24.91 13.13 3.58
N ALA A 312 -24.42 13.92 2.62
CA ALA A 312 -25.20 14.35 1.46
C ALA A 312 -25.60 13.18 0.55
N ALA A 313 -24.67 12.25 0.30
CA ALA A 313 -24.94 11.04 -0.48
C ALA A 313 -25.97 10.13 0.20
N GLY A 314 -25.87 9.94 1.51
CA GLY A 314 -26.84 9.19 2.31
C GLY A 314 -28.24 9.81 2.28
N TRP A 315 -28.31 11.14 2.44
CA TRP A 315 -29.57 11.88 2.31
C TRP A 315 -30.20 11.74 0.92
N LEU A 316 -29.40 11.83 -0.13
CA LEU A 316 -29.86 11.69 -1.51
C LEU A 316 -30.36 10.26 -1.80
N LEU A 317 -29.59 9.25 -1.41
CA LEU A 317 -29.94 7.84 -1.64
C LEU A 317 -31.22 7.43 -0.90
N ALA A 318 -31.39 7.91 0.33
CA ALA A 318 -32.62 7.69 1.10
C ALA A 318 -33.86 8.22 0.36
N ARG A 319 -33.72 9.28 -0.46
CA ARG A 319 -34.82 9.84 -1.25
C ARG A 319 -35.26 8.94 -2.40
N PHE A 320 -34.35 8.08 -2.89
CA PHE A 320 -34.55 7.16 -4.01
C PHE A 320 -34.65 5.69 -3.58
N GLY A 321 -34.83 5.42 -2.27
CA GLY A 321 -35.00 4.06 -1.75
C GLY A 321 -33.70 3.27 -1.58
N GLY A 322 -32.54 3.87 -1.86
CA GLY A 322 -31.23 3.32 -1.58
C GLY A 322 -30.78 3.59 -0.14
N GLY A 323 -29.69 2.95 0.28
CA GLY A 323 -29.13 3.16 1.61
C GLY A 323 -27.83 2.40 1.81
N PHE A 324 -27.10 2.81 2.85
CA PHE A 324 -25.86 2.20 3.32
C PHE A 324 -25.67 2.54 4.80
N ASP A 325 -24.76 1.84 5.49
CA ASP A 325 -24.37 2.19 6.86
C ASP A 325 -23.48 3.46 6.86
N PRO A 326 -23.95 4.60 7.40
CA PRO A 326 -23.18 5.85 7.40
C PRO A 326 -21.91 5.77 8.25
N ALA A 327 -21.90 4.98 9.33
CA ALA A 327 -20.71 4.85 10.17
C ALA A 327 -19.60 4.10 9.42
N ALA A 328 -19.95 3.01 8.76
CA ALA A 328 -19.02 2.28 7.90
C ALA A 328 -18.54 3.13 6.73
N ALA A 329 -19.43 3.85 6.04
CA ALA A 329 -19.05 4.74 4.94
C ALA A 329 -18.07 5.84 5.38
N VAL A 330 -18.28 6.46 6.54
CA VAL A 330 -17.34 7.42 7.12
C VAL A 330 -15.98 6.76 7.37
N PHE A 331 -15.95 5.55 7.94
CA PHE A 331 -14.71 4.81 8.17
C PHE A 331 -13.91 4.60 6.87
N TYR A 332 -14.52 4.06 5.81
CA TYR A 332 -13.84 3.86 4.52
C TYR A 332 -13.35 5.17 3.89
N VAL A 333 -14.16 6.22 4.00
CA VAL A 333 -13.81 7.54 3.49
C VAL A 333 -12.66 8.18 4.28
N LEU A 334 -12.54 7.91 5.59
CA LEU A 334 -11.38 8.33 6.38
C LEU A 334 -10.09 7.65 5.90
N LEU A 335 -10.12 6.34 5.64
CA LEU A 335 -8.97 5.61 5.08
C LEU A 335 -8.54 6.22 3.74
N LEU A 336 -9.51 6.44 2.86
CA LEU A 336 -9.26 7.03 1.55
C LEU A 336 -8.69 8.45 1.65
N THR A 337 -9.24 9.26 2.56
CA THR A 337 -8.76 10.63 2.81
C THR A 337 -7.30 10.63 3.27
N LEU A 338 -6.92 9.68 4.13
CA LEU A 338 -5.56 9.53 4.60
C LEU A 338 -4.61 9.11 3.48
N ILE A 339 -4.99 8.09 2.70
CA ILE A 339 -4.23 7.64 1.52
C ILE A 339 -4.00 8.81 0.55
N LEU A 340 -5.05 9.57 0.23
CA LEU A 340 -4.93 10.73 -0.65
C LEU A 340 -4.04 11.84 -0.10
N THR A 341 -4.10 12.08 1.21
CA THR A 341 -3.27 13.08 1.86
C THR A 341 -1.80 12.68 1.85
N LEU A 342 -1.50 11.40 2.04
CA LEU A 342 -0.14 10.88 1.94
C LEU A 342 0.38 10.86 0.50
N ASP A 343 -0.47 10.50 -0.47
CA ASP A 343 -0.13 10.57 -1.90
C ASP A 343 0.31 11.97 -2.32
N ASP A 344 -0.49 12.99 -1.97
CA ASP A 344 -0.16 14.40 -2.26
C ASP A 344 1.18 14.84 -1.67
N ARG A 345 1.56 14.27 -0.52
CA ARG A 345 2.78 14.64 0.21
C ARG A 345 4.01 13.84 -0.22
N PHE A 346 3.85 12.62 -0.71
CA PHE A 346 4.95 11.72 -1.06
C PHE A 346 5.23 11.70 -2.57
N ARG A 347 4.25 12.02 -3.40
CA ARG A 347 4.41 12.08 -4.85
C ARG A 347 5.48 13.07 -5.32
N PRO A 348 5.54 14.32 -4.82
CA PRO A 348 6.62 15.24 -5.16
C PRO A 348 8.00 14.68 -4.80
N VAL A 349 8.09 13.92 -3.70
CA VAL A 349 9.35 13.30 -3.23
C VAL A 349 9.89 12.32 -4.25
N SER A 350 9.05 11.40 -4.74
CA SER A 350 9.47 10.46 -5.79
C SER A 350 9.91 11.16 -7.07
N GLN A 351 9.21 12.21 -7.47
CA GLN A 351 9.50 12.95 -8.70
C GLN A 351 10.85 13.67 -8.62
N VAL A 352 11.18 14.26 -7.47
CA VAL A 352 12.49 14.88 -7.25
C VAL A 352 13.59 13.82 -7.21
N ARG A 353 13.41 12.73 -6.44
CA ARG A 353 14.43 11.66 -6.34
C ARG A 353 14.77 11.07 -7.70
N PHE A 354 13.75 10.63 -8.44
CA PHE A 354 13.98 9.98 -9.73
C PHE A 354 14.26 10.97 -10.87
N GLY A 355 13.87 12.24 -10.72
CA GLY A 355 14.24 13.31 -11.64
C GLY A 355 15.71 13.71 -11.52
N ALA A 356 16.23 13.79 -10.30
CA ALA A 356 17.65 14.04 -10.04
C ALA A 356 18.55 12.93 -10.59
N ASP A 357 18.11 11.66 -10.51
CA ASP A 357 18.82 10.53 -11.09
C ASP A 357 18.91 10.62 -12.63
N ALA A 358 17.83 11.05 -13.29
CA ALA A 358 17.82 11.25 -14.74
C ALA A 358 18.79 12.37 -15.17
N ALA A 359 18.80 13.50 -14.44
CA ALA A 359 19.73 14.59 -14.69
C ALA A 359 21.20 14.20 -14.45
N ARG A 360 21.48 13.41 -13.40
CA ARG A 360 22.83 12.86 -13.15
C ARG A 360 23.26 11.88 -14.24
N ALA A 361 22.34 11.05 -14.73
CA ALA A 361 22.61 10.12 -15.83
C ALA A 361 22.94 10.86 -17.13
N GLU A 362 22.22 11.93 -17.47
CA GLU A 362 22.48 12.78 -18.64
C GLU A 362 23.85 13.47 -18.57
N ILE A 363 24.25 13.99 -17.39
CA ILE A 363 25.57 14.61 -17.19
C ILE A 363 26.71 13.57 -17.30
N SER A 364 26.45 12.33 -16.89
CA SER A 364 27.44 11.24 -16.95
C SER A 364 27.53 10.53 -18.31
N ALA A 365 26.62 10.82 -19.24
CA ALA A 365 26.66 10.24 -20.58
C ALA A 365 27.82 10.88 -21.37
N PRO A 366 28.68 10.09 -22.04
CA PRO A 366 29.73 10.64 -22.87
C PRO A 366 29.10 11.49 -23.99
N SER A 367 29.54 12.76 -24.10
CA SER A 367 29.08 13.68 -25.14
C SER A 367 29.26 13.02 -26.51
N PRO A 368 28.20 12.87 -27.32
CA PRO A 368 28.39 12.60 -28.73
C PRO A 368 29.04 13.86 -29.33
N ASP A 369 30.06 13.67 -30.16
CA ASP A 369 30.81 14.70 -30.89
C ASP A 369 31.77 15.61 -30.10
N ARG A 370 33.04 15.17 -30.04
CA ARG A 370 34.10 15.99 -30.63
C ARG A 370 34.64 15.25 -31.85
N PRO A 371 34.56 15.80 -33.07
CA PRO A 371 35.32 15.25 -34.18
C PRO A 371 36.80 15.37 -33.83
N SER A 372 37.50 14.24 -33.84
CA SER A 372 38.95 14.18 -33.78
C SER A 372 39.50 14.84 -35.02
N GLY A 373 39.77 16.15 -34.95
CA GLY A 373 40.63 16.81 -35.91
C GLY A 373 42.05 16.35 -35.68
N HIS A 374 42.59 15.56 -36.62
CA HIS A 374 43.95 15.66 -37.13
C HIS A 374 44.05 14.97 -38.48
#